data_AF-A0A7V8YC32-F1
#
_entry.id   AF-A0A7V8YC32-F1
#
_cell.length_a   1.000
_cell.length_b   1.000
_cell.length_c   1.000
_cell.angle_alpha   90.00
_cell.angle_beta   90.00
_cell.angle_gamma   90.00
#
_symmetry.space_group_name_H-M   'P 1'
#
loop_
_entity.id
_entity.type
_entity.pdbx_description
1 polymer ?
#
loop_
_entity_poly.entity_id
_entity_poly.type
_entity_poly.pdbx_seq_one_letter_code
_entity_poly.pdbx_strand_id
1 'polypeptide(L)' 'MIASDLWQAFQRTAARHSDREAVVLGDRVLTFGALEQRAAAIGGWLVRRGIAPGDRVLV' A
#
# COMPACT_ATOMS: atom_id res chain seq x y z
N MET A 1 4.90 -7.77 21.64
CA MET A 1 5.83 -7.94 20.51
C MET A 1 5.40 -6.99 19.41
N ILE A 2 6.19 -5.96 19.10
CA ILE A 2 5.92 -5.10 17.94
C ILE A 2 6.28 -5.92 16.70
N ALA A 3 5.37 -6.77 16.25
CA ALA A 3 5.45 -7.30 14.90
C ALA A 3 5.35 -6.07 14.00
N SER A 4 6.42 -5.72 13.31
CA SER A 4 6.33 -4.70 12.28
C SER A 4 5.34 -5.22 11.25
N ASP A 5 4.16 -4.64 11.21
CA ASP A 5 3.16 -5.02 10.23
C ASP A 5 3.75 -4.79 8.83
N LEU A 6 3.34 -5.63 7.86
CA LEU A 6 3.81 -5.57 6.48
C LEU A 6 3.65 -4.14 5.90
N TRP A 7 2.61 -3.45 6.35
CA TRP A 7 2.25 -2.12 5.89
C TRP A 7 3.26 -1.05 6.31
N GLN A 8 3.72 -1.04 7.57
CA GLN A 8 4.74 -0.13 8.09
C GLN A 8 6.10 -0.38 7.44
N ALA A 9 6.46 -1.65 7.22
CA ALA A 9 7.68 -1.99 6.49
C ALA A 9 7.62 -1.45 5.04
N PHE A 10 6.49 -1.63 4.38
CA PHE A 10 6.24 -1.11 3.05
C PHE A 10 6.29 0.43 2.99
N GLN A 11 5.61 1.13 3.90
CA GLN A 11 5.63 2.61 3.95
C GLN A 11 7.04 3.16 4.10
N ARG A 12 7.86 2.56 4.99
CA ARG A 12 9.27 2.97 5.17
C ARG A 12 10.08 2.80 3.89
N THR A 13 9.90 1.68 3.20
CA THR A 13 10.55 1.42 1.91
C THR A 13 10.07 2.41 0.85
N ALA A 14 8.76 2.67 0.78
CA ALA A 14 8.18 3.57 -0.20
C ALA A 14 8.62 5.03 -0.01
N ALA A 15 8.73 5.49 1.25
CA ALA A 15 9.26 6.81 1.55
C ALA A 15 10.75 6.94 1.18
N ARG A 16 11.56 5.89 1.41
CA ARG A 16 13.00 5.91 1.11
C ARG A 16 13.32 5.78 -0.38
N HIS A 17 12.42 5.17 -1.15
CA HIS A 17 12.66 4.79 -2.54
C HIS A 17 11.50 5.20 -3.46
N SER A 18 10.90 6.37 -3.20
CA SER A 18 9.66 6.83 -3.83
C SER A 18 9.65 6.75 -5.36
N ASP A 19 10.80 7.03 -5.98
CA ASP A 19 10.91 7.13 -7.44
C ASP A 19 11.42 5.82 -8.08
N ARG A 20 11.76 4.81 -7.28
CA ARG A 20 12.18 3.50 -7.80
C ARG A 20 10.95 2.71 -8.27
N GLU A 21 11.12 1.96 -9.35
CA GLU A 21 10.11 1.05 -9.88
C GLU A 21 9.78 -0.05 -8.86
N ALA A 22 8.49 -0.24 -8.60
CA ALA A 22 7.95 -1.23 -7.65
C ALA A 22 7.16 -2.33 -8.35
N VAL A 23 6.39 -1.96 -9.39
CA VAL A 23 5.60 -2.89 -10.19
C VAL A 23 5.80 -2.56 -11.66
N VAL A 24 6.15 -3.57 -12.45
CA VAL A 24 6.26 -3.48 -13.91
C VAL A 24 5.28 -4.48 -14.51
N LEU A 25 4.36 -4.00 -15.34
CA LEU A 25 3.37 -4.80 -16.03
C LEU A 25 3.32 -4.38 -17.51
N GLY A 26 4.07 -5.08 -18.35
CA GLY A 26 4.33 -4.64 -19.72
C GLY A 26 4.95 -3.24 -19.70
N ASP A 27 4.35 -2.31 -20.46
CA ASP A 27 4.82 -0.93 -20.55
C ASP A 27 4.37 -0.04 -19.37
N ARG A 28 3.63 -0.60 -18.40
CA ARG A 28 3.17 0.16 -17.24
C ARG A 28 4.10 -0.04 -16.07
N VAL A 29 4.67 1.06 -15.59
CA VAL A 29 5.51 1.10 -14.40
C VAL A 29 4.81 1.88 -13.31
N LEU A 30 4.82 1.34 -12.09
CA LEU A 30 4.50 2.07 -10.88
C LEU A 30 5.73 2.19 -10.02
N THR A 31 6.03 3.40 -9.58
CA THR A 31 7.04 3.63 -8.56
C THR A 31 6.51 3.24 -7.18
N PHE A 32 7.41 3.05 -6.21
CA PHE A 32 7.01 2.76 -4.84
C PHE A 32 6.14 3.87 -4.24
N GLY A 33 6.42 5.15 -4.55
CA GLY A 33 5.61 6.27 -4.09
C GLY A 33 4.20 6.25 -4.69
N ALA A 34 4.08 5.97 -5.99
CA ALA A 34 2.77 5.86 -6.64
C ALA A 34 1.98 4.65 -6.14
N LEU A 35 2.65 3.53 -5.86
CA LEU A 35 2.02 2.33 -5.30
C LEU A 35 1.48 2.60 -3.88
N GLU A 36 2.26 3.27 -3.03
CA GLU A 36 1.85 3.63 -1.67
C GLU A 36 0.61 4.53 -1.66
N GLN A 37 0.62 5.60 -2.47
CA GLN A 37 -0.50 6.51 -2.57
C GLN A 37 -1.79 5.81 -3.00
N ARG A 38 -1.70 4.87 -3.96
CA ARG A 38 -2.84 4.07 -4.42
C ARG A 38 -3.34 3.12 -3.34
N ALA A 39 -2.44 2.42 -2.65
CA ALA A 39 -2.79 1.52 -1.56
C ALA A 39 -3.46 2.28 -0.40
N ALA A 40 -2.91 3.43 -0.01
CA ALA A 40 -3.49 4.31 1.01
C ALA A 40 -4.87 4.84 0.61
N ALA A 41 -5.07 5.21 -0.67
CA ALA A 41 -6.36 5.66 -1.17
C ALA A 41 -7.43 4.56 -1.11
N ILE A 42 -7.09 3.32 -1.48
CA ILE A 42 -7.98 2.15 -1.36
C ILE A 42 -8.29 1.88 0.12
N GLY A 43 -7.28 1.89 1.00
CA GLY A 43 -7.45 1.74 2.44
C GLY A 43 -8.43 2.78 3.02
N GLY A 44 -8.23 4.06 2.70
CA GLY A 44 -9.13 5.13 3.13
C GLY A 44 -10.56 4.97 2.57
N TRP A 45 -10.70 4.47 1.34
CA TRP A 45 -12.00 4.16 0.74
C TRP A 45 -12.73 3.01 1.45
N LEU A 46 -12.01 1.96 1.87
CA LEU A 46 -12.55 0.85 2.66
C LEU A 46 -12.98 1.32 4.06
N VAL A 47 -12.14 2.11 4.73
CA VAL A 47 -12.48 2.70 6.04
C VAL A 47 -13.75 3.56 5.95
N ARG A 48 -13.89 4.38 4.90
CA ARG A 48 -15.12 5.16 4.67
C ARG A 48 -16.37 4.30 4.41
N ARG A 49 -16.22 3.02 4.09
CA ARG A 49 -17.32 2.05 3.96
C ARG A 49 -17.61 1.28 5.26
N GLY A 50 -16.90 1.60 6.34
CA GLY A 50 -17.09 0.97 7.65
C GLY A 50 -16.24 -0.28 7.87
N ILE A 51 -15.27 -0.58 6.99
CA ILE A 51 -14.36 -1.71 7.17
C ILE A 51 -13.37 -1.40 8.30
N ALA A 52 -13.22 -2.35 9.23
CA ALA A 52 -12.39 -2.26 10.42
C ALA A 52 -11.42 -3.45 10.54
N PRO A 53 -10.39 -3.36 11.41
CA PRO A 53 -9.51 -4.50 11.69
C PRO A 53 -10.30 -5.74 12.11
N GLY A 54 -10.05 -6.87 11.43
CA GLY A 54 -10.77 -8.13 11.65
C GLY A 54 -11.83 -8.43 10.58
N ASP A 55 -12.29 -7.42 9.84
CA ASP A 55 -13.19 -7.62 8.71
C ASP A 55 -12.48 -8.30 7.53
N ARG A 56 -13.25 -9.06 6.74
CA ARG A 56 -12.75 -9.75 5.55
C ARG A 56 -13.13 -8.99 4.29
N VAL A 57 -12.16 -8.80 3.40
CA VAL A 57 -12.34 -8.22 2.07
C VAL A 57 -11.96 -9.28 1.04
N LEU A 58 -12.83 -9.54 0.07
CA LEU A 58 -12.52 -10.43 -1.05
C LEU A 58 -11.66 -9.67 -2.08
N VAL A 59 -10.65 -10.36 -2.61
CA VAL A 59 -9.69 -9.85 -3.60
C VAL A 59 -9.63 -10.75 -4.82
#